data_AF-A0A0P7XV62-F1
#
_entry.id   AF-A0A0P7XV62-F1
#
_cell.length_a   1.000
_cell.length_b   1.000
_cell.length_c   1.000
_cell.angle_alpha   90.00
_cell.angle_beta   90.00
_cell.angle_gamma   90.00
#
_symmetry.space_group_name_H-M   'P 1'
#
loop_
_entity.id
_entity.type
_entity.pdbx_description
1 polymer ?
#
loop_
_entity_poly.entity_id
_entity_poly.type
_entity_poly.pdbx_seq_one_letter_code
_entity_poly.pdbx_strand_id
1 'polypeptide(L)'
;ARDVANQIGGAGNNAQSQLERLTEGFERLGQLGSASETRVQGLSATIGEKLDGFEAQVARIDSLVINRFTALQGETIAYRERIEAMETAALEAMRAQTNQLETDIAAAAERLREGEEIARQQMRAELEALEQDVASRLALVEQTEARAIAAARERIASITEEAGRIDARLAERDLRFAEAIEQRQAEFDTREAQASELLGQRLTALDDALAQRREAQLADTEKLVAHGEAIAAQLAAFGALLGEVSQQGDTARASLSDGFDALDDKFSAQRIALGETEARLAQLTESGVRLLEIIQAGARTSREDLQQAIATAAEGLASVESRAGDVNQLMLRASGHGSELSDYLLKTRSGIEAADEAIAGFRTRLSDQSDDALAKLQGLRGGFARLAEESGSLAGDTQERLREALATLETAIAQTFATLDDGVREKTAALAEGLGGEAVQVLERTLRNETATTMGKIEQAAAHASGVGREVVIQLRDQLVRVNELTGNLEQRVTRARELAEEQVNNDFARRMALIADSLNSAAIDITGALSTEVADTAWDAYLKGDRGIFTRRAVRLIDNGTARDIAELYQRDEAFKSNVTRYIHDFEAMLRSTLSTRDGHVLSVTMLGSDMGKLYVALAQAIQRLRT
;
A
#
# COMPACT_ATOMS: atom_id res chain seq x y z
N ALA A 1 -148.48 146.70 123.55
CA ALA A 1 -149.35 145.52 123.37
C ALA A 1 -149.10 144.96 121.97
N ARG A 2 -148.01 144.22 121.70
CA ARG A 2 -147.54 142.95 122.29
C ARG A 2 -148.30 141.74 121.69
N ASP A 3 -147.58 141.00 120.84
CA ASP A 3 -147.54 139.52 120.80
C ASP A 3 -148.58 138.62 120.12
N VAL A 4 -149.36 139.00 119.08
CA VAL A 4 -150.32 137.99 118.51
C VAL A 4 -150.31 137.74 116.99
N ALA A 5 -149.60 138.48 116.12
CA ALA A 5 -149.56 138.12 114.67
C ALA A 5 -148.24 137.50 114.17
N ASN A 6 -147.28 137.31 115.07
CA ASN A 6 -146.03 136.57 114.83
C ASN A 6 -146.22 135.04 114.79
N GLN A 7 -147.45 134.51 114.66
CA GLN A 7 -147.73 133.06 114.70
C GLN A 7 -148.49 132.45 113.50
N ILE A 8 -148.95 133.22 112.50
CA ILE A 8 -149.76 132.64 111.39
C ILE A 8 -149.09 132.71 110.00
N GLY A 9 -148.12 133.60 109.74
CA GLY A 9 -147.37 133.57 108.47
C GLY A 9 -146.22 132.56 108.42
N GLY A 10 -145.62 132.26 109.58
CA GLY A 10 -144.47 131.35 109.73
C GLY A 10 -144.77 129.88 109.33
N ALA A 11 -146.04 129.50 109.17
CA ALA A 11 -146.45 128.18 108.69
C ALA A 11 -146.48 128.07 107.15
N GLY A 12 -146.65 129.19 106.42
CA GLY A 12 -146.62 129.20 104.95
C GLY A 12 -145.21 129.08 104.39
N ASN A 13 -144.24 129.76 105.01
CA ASN A 13 -142.83 129.74 104.60
C ASN A 13 -142.16 128.36 104.75
N ASN A 14 -142.70 127.45 105.57
CA ASN A 14 -142.12 126.11 105.76
C ASN A 14 -142.70 125.06 104.78
N ALA A 15 -143.94 125.24 104.30
CA ALA A 15 -144.55 124.35 103.32
C ALA A 15 -143.97 124.54 101.90
N GLN A 16 -143.60 125.77 101.55
CA GLN A 16 -143.03 126.07 100.23
C GLN A 16 -141.58 125.54 100.08
N SER A 17 -140.78 125.56 101.16
CA SER A 17 -139.40 125.04 101.13
C SER A 17 -139.30 123.51 101.03
N GLN A 18 -140.32 122.77 101.50
CA GLN A 18 -140.35 121.30 101.36
C GLN A 18 -140.71 120.83 99.93
N LEU A 19 -141.45 121.63 99.16
CA LEU A 19 -141.75 121.35 97.75
C LEU A 19 -140.55 121.62 96.83
N GLU A 20 -139.69 122.57 97.17
CA GLU A 20 -138.40 122.78 96.47
C GLU A 20 -137.49 121.54 96.54
N ARG A 21 -137.45 120.79 97.65
CA ARG A 21 -136.58 119.61 97.78
C ARG A 21 -137.07 118.36 97.06
N LEU A 22 -138.39 118.18 96.94
CA LEU A 22 -138.96 117.02 96.24
C LEU A 22 -138.81 117.15 94.72
N THR A 23 -138.90 118.37 94.20
CA THR A 23 -138.76 118.64 92.76
C THR A 23 -137.31 118.46 92.30
N GLU A 24 -136.34 118.91 93.09
CA GLU A 24 -134.90 118.74 92.79
C GLU A 24 -134.44 117.26 92.88
N GLY A 25 -135.08 116.47 93.74
CA GLY A 25 -134.83 115.02 93.86
C GLY A 25 -135.29 114.21 92.64
N PHE A 26 -136.41 114.60 92.01
CA PHE A 26 -136.90 113.94 90.80
C PHE A 26 -136.09 114.28 89.55
N GLU A 27 -135.54 115.50 89.45
CA GLU A 27 -134.67 115.90 88.34
C GLU A 27 -133.34 115.13 88.32
N ARG A 28 -132.75 114.88 89.50
CA ARG A 28 -131.51 114.06 89.60
C ARG A 28 -131.70 112.59 89.21
N LEU A 29 -132.88 112.03 89.47
CA LEU A 29 -133.20 110.64 89.09
C LEU A 29 -133.40 110.49 87.57
N GLY A 30 -133.95 111.52 86.90
CA GLY A 30 -134.05 111.58 85.44
C GLY A 30 -132.69 111.64 84.74
N GLN A 31 -131.72 112.38 85.29
CA GLN A 31 -130.38 112.49 84.70
C GLN A 31 -129.55 111.20 84.82
N LEU A 32 -129.70 110.45 85.93
CA LEU A 32 -129.02 109.15 86.11
C LEU A 32 -129.58 108.05 85.20
N GLY A 33 -130.86 108.10 84.84
CA GLY A 33 -131.49 107.16 83.89
C GLY A 33 -130.91 107.27 82.47
N SER A 34 -130.82 108.47 81.90
CA SER A 34 -130.35 108.65 80.51
C SER A 34 -128.85 108.37 80.32
N ALA A 35 -128.03 108.63 81.35
CA ALA A 35 -126.59 108.38 81.30
C ALA A 35 -126.24 106.88 81.30
N SER A 36 -127.10 106.04 81.90
CA SER A 36 -126.90 104.58 81.94
C SER A 36 -127.29 103.92 80.61
N GLU A 37 -128.39 104.33 80.00
CA GLU A 37 -128.86 103.83 78.71
C GLU A 37 -127.85 104.10 77.58
N THR A 38 -127.24 105.29 77.58
CA THR A 38 -126.25 105.69 76.58
C THR A 38 -124.97 104.84 76.65
N ARG A 39 -124.50 104.44 77.86
CA ARG A 39 -123.29 103.60 78.00
C ARG A 39 -123.52 102.16 77.58
N VAL A 40 -124.70 101.60 77.85
CA VAL A 40 -125.03 100.20 77.47
C VAL A 40 -125.16 100.07 75.94
N GLN A 41 -125.72 101.07 75.27
CA GLN A 41 -125.76 101.11 73.80
C GLN A 41 -124.35 101.25 73.20
N GLY A 42 -123.48 102.10 73.76
CA GLY A 42 -122.09 102.24 73.29
C GLY A 42 -121.26 100.95 73.44
N LEU A 43 -121.43 100.23 74.55
CA LEU A 43 -120.75 98.96 74.77
C LEU A 43 -121.26 97.86 73.82
N SER A 44 -122.57 97.77 73.57
CA SER A 44 -123.13 96.82 72.61
C SER A 44 -122.65 97.08 71.18
N ALA A 45 -122.56 98.34 70.76
CA ALA A 45 -122.03 98.70 69.44
C ALA A 45 -120.57 98.28 69.26
N THR A 46 -119.73 98.51 70.29
CA THR A 46 -118.30 98.17 70.24
C THR A 46 -118.09 96.64 70.23
N ILE A 47 -118.90 95.90 70.98
CA ILE A 47 -118.86 94.43 70.98
C ILE A 47 -119.31 93.87 69.63
N GLY A 48 -120.37 94.43 69.03
CA GLY A 48 -120.83 94.06 67.68
C GLY A 48 -119.73 94.24 66.64
N GLU A 49 -119.08 95.41 66.62
CA GLU A 49 -118.00 95.70 65.66
C GLU A 49 -116.78 94.77 65.82
N LYS A 50 -116.45 94.36 67.05
CA LYS A 50 -115.37 93.40 67.31
C LYS A 50 -115.74 91.97 66.92
N LEU A 51 -117.00 91.57 67.09
CA LEU A 51 -117.48 90.25 66.65
C LEU A 51 -117.52 90.16 65.12
N ASP A 52 -117.99 91.19 64.44
CA ASP A 52 -118.00 91.27 62.96
C ASP A 52 -116.56 91.21 62.40
N GLY A 53 -115.62 91.91 63.06
CA GLY A 53 -114.20 91.84 62.70
C GLY A 53 -113.61 90.45 62.89
N PHE A 54 -114.01 89.73 63.95
CA PHE A 54 -113.57 88.36 64.19
C PHE A 54 -114.17 87.38 63.18
N GLU A 55 -115.45 87.53 62.84
CA GLU A 55 -116.15 86.72 61.84
C GLU A 55 -115.53 86.91 60.44
N ALA A 56 -115.22 88.16 60.05
CA ALA A 56 -114.50 88.45 58.82
C ALA A 56 -113.09 87.82 58.79
N GLN A 57 -112.40 87.81 59.92
CA GLN A 57 -111.07 87.22 60.02
C GLN A 57 -111.10 85.69 59.97
N VAL A 58 -112.11 85.06 60.57
CA VAL A 58 -112.36 83.61 60.47
C VAL A 58 -112.70 83.23 59.02
N ALA A 59 -113.58 83.96 58.34
CA ALA A 59 -113.90 83.72 56.93
C ALA A 59 -112.68 83.86 56.01
N ARG A 60 -111.79 84.81 56.32
CA ARG A 60 -110.53 84.99 55.59
C ARG A 60 -109.55 83.83 55.81
N ILE A 61 -109.46 83.32 57.04
CA ILE A 61 -108.65 82.14 57.35
C ILE A 61 -109.23 80.91 56.64
N ASP A 62 -110.55 80.73 56.67
CA ASP A 62 -111.24 79.59 56.06
C ASP A 62 -111.02 79.56 54.54
N SER A 63 -111.19 80.70 53.86
CA SER A 63 -110.88 80.82 52.43
C SER A 63 -109.40 80.55 52.11
N LEU A 64 -108.46 80.98 52.95
CA LEU A 64 -107.04 80.72 52.75
C LEU A 64 -106.71 79.23 52.94
N VAL A 65 -107.29 78.58 53.94
CA VAL A 65 -107.15 77.14 54.19
C VAL A 65 -107.72 76.33 53.03
N ILE A 66 -108.93 76.65 52.56
CA ILE A 66 -109.56 75.96 51.43
C ILE A 66 -108.73 76.12 50.16
N ASN A 67 -108.26 77.35 49.85
CA ASN A 67 -107.42 77.59 48.68
C ASN A 67 -106.08 76.85 48.77
N ARG A 68 -105.45 76.82 49.95
CA ARG A 68 -104.19 76.11 50.18
C ARG A 68 -104.37 74.60 50.08
N PHE A 69 -105.47 74.05 50.61
CA PHE A 69 -105.77 72.63 50.55
C PHE A 69 -106.08 72.19 49.12
N THR A 70 -106.82 73.00 48.36
CA THR A 70 -107.10 72.76 46.94
C THR A 70 -105.82 72.82 46.10
N ALA A 71 -104.94 73.79 46.36
CA ALA A 71 -103.65 73.88 45.68
C ALA A 71 -102.74 72.67 46.00
N LEU A 72 -102.64 72.27 47.28
CA LEU A 72 -101.90 71.08 47.71
C LEU A 72 -102.46 69.80 47.09
N GLN A 73 -103.79 69.68 47.02
CA GLN A 73 -104.44 68.53 46.40
C GLN A 73 -104.16 68.48 44.89
N GLY A 74 -104.21 69.62 44.20
CA GLY A 74 -103.85 69.73 42.79
C GLY A 74 -102.37 69.40 42.53
N GLU A 75 -101.46 69.90 43.37
CA GLU A 75 -100.02 69.63 43.28
C GLU A 75 -99.70 68.16 43.56
N THR A 76 -100.41 67.53 44.51
CA THR A 76 -100.27 66.09 44.82
C THR A 76 -100.77 65.22 43.67
N ILE A 77 -101.89 65.58 43.03
CA ILE A 77 -102.40 64.87 41.85
C ILE A 77 -101.42 65.00 40.68
N ALA A 78 -100.94 66.20 40.38
CA ALA A 78 -99.96 66.43 39.32
C ALA A 78 -98.64 65.69 39.58
N TYR A 79 -98.19 65.62 40.83
CA TYR A 79 -97.00 64.85 41.21
C TYR A 79 -97.21 63.35 41.03
N ARG A 80 -98.39 62.81 41.40
CA ARG A 80 -98.73 61.40 41.19
C ARG A 80 -98.79 61.06 39.70
N GLU A 81 -99.44 61.87 38.88
CA GLU A 81 -99.49 61.70 37.42
C GLU A 81 -98.08 61.72 36.80
N ARG A 82 -97.20 62.60 37.29
CA ARG A 82 -95.80 62.66 36.82
C ARG A 82 -95.01 61.40 37.20
N ILE A 83 -95.20 60.87 38.40
CA ILE A 83 -94.56 59.61 38.81
C ILE A 83 -95.09 58.45 37.97
N GLU A 84 -96.40 58.33 37.80
CA GLU A 84 -97.01 57.27 36.98
C GLU A 84 -96.53 57.35 35.52
N ALA A 85 -96.42 58.55 34.95
CA ALA A 85 -95.87 58.75 33.61
C ALA A 85 -94.38 58.36 33.53
N MET A 86 -93.56 58.73 34.53
CA MET A 86 -92.15 58.35 34.59
C MET A 86 -91.96 56.84 34.77
N GLU A 87 -92.77 56.19 35.61
CA GLU A 87 -92.75 54.75 35.83
C GLU A 87 -93.15 54.00 34.56
N THR A 88 -94.21 54.45 33.89
CA THR A 88 -94.65 53.86 32.61
C THR A 88 -93.56 54.01 31.54
N ALA A 89 -92.97 55.19 31.40
CA ALA A 89 -91.88 55.43 30.44
C ALA A 89 -90.62 54.60 30.77
N ALA A 90 -90.29 54.43 32.05
CA ALA A 90 -89.16 53.60 32.47
C ALA A 90 -89.40 52.11 32.19
N LEU A 91 -90.62 51.61 32.45
CA LEU A 91 -91.01 50.24 32.14
C LEU A 91 -91.06 49.98 30.63
N GLU A 92 -91.55 50.94 29.84
CA GLU A 92 -91.50 50.87 28.37
C GLU A 92 -90.07 50.86 27.84
N ALA A 93 -89.20 51.72 28.38
CA ALA A 93 -87.78 51.74 28.01
C ALA A 93 -87.07 50.43 28.39
N MET A 94 -87.33 49.87 29.57
CA MET A 94 -86.79 48.58 29.99
C MET A 94 -87.29 47.43 29.11
N ARG A 95 -88.58 47.42 28.75
CA ARG A 95 -89.15 46.43 27.82
C ARG A 95 -88.54 46.55 26.44
N ALA A 96 -88.40 47.77 25.92
CA ALA A 96 -87.75 48.03 24.63
C ALA A 96 -86.29 47.57 24.64
N GLN A 97 -85.55 47.86 25.72
CA GLN A 97 -84.16 47.42 25.88
C GLN A 97 -84.05 45.89 26.00
N THR A 98 -84.97 45.24 26.72
CA THR A 98 -85.00 43.77 26.84
C THR A 98 -85.29 43.12 25.50
N ASN A 99 -86.28 43.62 24.75
CA ASN A 99 -86.60 43.13 23.42
C ASN A 99 -85.44 43.33 22.43
N GLN A 100 -84.74 44.47 22.53
CA GLN A 100 -83.55 44.72 21.71
C GLN A 100 -82.43 43.74 22.07
N LEU A 101 -82.20 43.50 23.36
CA LEU A 101 -81.20 42.53 23.83
C LEU A 101 -81.53 41.11 23.37
N GLU A 102 -82.79 40.68 23.44
CA GLU A 102 -83.23 39.38 22.93
C GLU A 102 -82.99 39.27 21.42
N THR A 103 -83.26 40.34 20.66
CA THR A 103 -83.02 40.39 19.22
C THR A 103 -81.52 40.32 18.90
N ASP A 104 -80.69 41.06 19.64
CA ASP A 104 -79.24 41.09 19.46
C ASP A 104 -78.61 39.73 19.83
N ILE A 105 -79.09 39.07 20.89
CA ILE A 105 -78.66 37.71 21.27
C ILE A 105 -79.06 36.70 20.21
N ALA A 106 -80.29 36.77 19.69
CA ALA A 106 -80.73 35.89 18.60
C ALA A 106 -79.88 36.07 17.34
N ALA A 107 -79.59 37.32 16.95
CA ALA A 107 -78.74 37.63 15.82
C ALA A 107 -77.28 37.17 16.04
N ALA A 108 -76.75 37.33 17.26
CA ALA A 108 -75.41 36.86 17.61
C ALA A 108 -75.33 35.32 17.58
N ALA A 109 -76.34 34.63 18.10
CA ALA A 109 -76.43 33.17 18.07
C ALA A 109 -76.48 32.64 16.63
N GLU A 110 -77.21 33.30 15.74
CA GLU A 110 -77.29 32.91 14.34
C GLU A 110 -75.97 33.12 13.59
N ARG A 111 -75.30 34.27 13.78
CA ARG A 111 -73.96 34.50 13.23
C ARG A 111 -72.93 33.49 13.74
N LEU A 112 -73.05 33.07 15.01
CA LEU A 112 -72.19 32.03 15.58
C LEU A 112 -72.44 30.67 14.93
N ARG A 113 -73.70 30.28 14.71
CA ARG A 113 -74.04 29.04 13.99
C ARG A 113 -73.56 29.06 12.54
N GLU A 114 -73.77 30.17 11.83
CA GLU A 114 -73.28 30.35 10.46
C GLU A 114 -71.75 30.26 10.42
N GLY A 115 -71.06 30.94 11.35
CA GLY A 115 -69.61 30.89 11.47
C GLY A 115 -69.09 29.48 11.77
N GLU A 116 -69.76 28.75 12.67
CA GLU A 116 -69.40 27.37 13.00
C GLU A 116 -69.61 26.43 11.81
N GLU A 117 -70.71 26.58 11.08
CA GLU A 117 -70.99 25.75 9.90
C GLU A 117 -70.01 26.03 8.76
N ILE A 118 -69.67 27.30 8.51
CA ILE A 118 -68.63 27.69 7.55
C ILE A 118 -67.27 27.11 7.95
N ALA A 119 -66.87 27.26 9.22
CA ALA A 119 -65.59 26.71 9.71
C ALA A 119 -65.55 25.18 9.59
N ARG A 120 -66.65 24.50 9.90
CA ARG A 120 -66.78 23.04 9.76
C ARG A 120 -66.69 22.59 8.31
N GLN A 121 -67.31 23.33 7.39
CA GLN A 121 -67.22 23.06 5.95
C GLN A 121 -65.81 23.29 5.41
N GLN A 122 -65.15 24.38 5.81
CA GLN A 122 -63.75 24.66 5.46
C GLN A 122 -62.81 23.58 5.98
N MET A 123 -62.94 23.18 7.25
CA MET A 123 -62.12 22.13 7.85
C MET A 123 -62.32 20.78 7.14
N ARG A 124 -63.56 20.43 6.75
CA ARG A 124 -63.82 19.21 5.96
C ARG A 124 -63.17 19.28 4.58
N ALA A 125 -63.28 20.42 3.90
CA ALA A 125 -62.67 20.61 2.58
C ALA A 125 -61.13 20.55 2.66
N GLU A 126 -60.52 21.13 3.69
CA GLU A 126 -59.07 21.04 3.92
C GLU A 126 -58.62 19.61 4.23
N LEU A 127 -59.39 18.87 5.05
CA LEU A 127 -59.10 17.46 5.35
C LEU A 127 -59.20 16.58 4.10
N GLU A 128 -60.23 16.77 3.27
CA GLU A 128 -60.37 16.05 1.99
C GLU A 128 -59.23 16.39 1.02
N ALA A 129 -58.84 17.66 0.93
CA ALA A 129 -57.72 18.09 0.10
C ALA A 129 -56.38 17.48 0.60
N LEU A 130 -56.18 17.42 1.92
CA LEU A 130 -55.02 16.78 2.53
C LEU A 130 -54.99 15.28 2.25
N GLU A 131 -56.13 14.60 2.38
CA GLU A 131 -56.26 13.17 2.08
C GLU A 131 -55.92 12.88 0.61
N GLN A 132 -56.40 13.72 -0.31
CA GLN A 132 -56.07 13.61 -1.73
C GLN A 132 -54.58 13.89 -2.02
N ASP A 133 -53.97 14.91 -1.40
CA ASP A 133 -52.53 15.18 -1.55
C ASP A 133 -51.70 14.00 -1.04
N VAL A 134 -52.00 13.50 0.16
CA VAL A 134 -51.31 12.35 0.75
C VAL A 134 -51.45 11.11 -0.13
N ALA A 135 -52.66 10.80 -0.62
CA ALA A 135 -52.89 9.68 -1.52
C ALA A 135 -52.10 9.83 -2.84
N SER A 136 -52.06 11.04 -3.41
CA SER A 136 -51.31 11.31 -4.64
C SER A 136 -49.79 11.15 -4.45
N ARG A 137 -49.27 11.60 -3.30
CA ARG A 137 -47.85 11.46 -2.96
C ARG A 137 -47.48 10.02 -2.68
N LEU A 138 -48.32 9.26 -1.99
CA LEU A 138 -48.13 7.82 -1.79
C LEU A 138 -48.08 7.08 -3.13
N ALA A 139 -49.02 7.36 -4.04
CA ALA A 139 -49.02 6.76 -5.37
C ALA A 139 -47.75 7.11 -6.19
N LEU A 140 -47.25 8.35 -6.07
CA LEU A 140 -46.00 8.75 -6.69
C LEU A 140 -44.81 7.99 -6.09
N VAL A 141 -44.75 7.87 -4.77
CA VAL A 141 -43.70 7.11 -4.07
C VAL A 141 -43.72 5.65 -4.51
N GLU A 142 -44.86 4.98 -4.47
CA GLU A 142 -45.02 3.60 -4.94
C GLU A 142 -44.57 3.43 -6.39
N GLN A 143 -44.93 4.36 -7.28
CA GLN A 143 -44.50 4.33 -8.67
C GLN A 143 -42.98 4.50 -8.82
N THR A 144 -42.38 5.41 -8.04
CA THR A 144 -40.92 5.62 -8.07
C THR A 144 -40.16 4.42 -7.51
N GLU A 145 -40.65 3.81 -6.43
CA GLU A 145 -40.07 2.58 -5.88
C GLU A 145 -40.17 1.42 -6.87
N ALA A 146 -41.34 1.24 -7.51
CA ALA A 146 -41.51 0.20 -8.53
C ALA A 146 -40.54 0.39 -9.71
N ARG A 147 -40.33 1.63 -10.18
CA ARG A 147 -39.36 1.94 -11.23
C ARG A 147 -37.92 1.71 -10.77
N ALA A 148 -37.58 2.10 -9.55
CA ALA A 148 -36.24 1.90 -8.98
C ALA A 148 -35.92 0.39 -8.84
N ILE A 149 -36.87 -0.40 -8.35
CA ILE A 149 -36.74 -1.86 -8.23
C ILE A 149 -36.61 -2.51 -9.62
N ALA A 150 -37.40 -2.09 -10.61
CA ALA A 150 -37.29 -2.59 -11.98
C ALA A 150 -35.91 -2.29 -12.59
N ALA A 151 -35.44 -1.05 -12.46
CA ALA A 151 -34.12 -0.63 -12.94
C ALA A 151 -32.97 -1.36 -12.22
N ALA A 152 -33.11 -1.59 -10.91
CA ALA A 152 -32.14 -2.37 -10.14
C ALA A 152 -32.10 -3.84 -10.61
N ARG A 153 -33.26 -4.46 -10.86
CA ARG A 153 -33.33 -5.84 -11.40
C ARG A 153 -32.70 -5.94 -12.78
N GLU A 154 -32.97 -4.99 -13.67
CA GLU A 154 -32.37 -4.95 -15.01
C GLU A 154 -30.84 -4.78 -14.94
N ARG A 155 -30.36 -3.91 -14.04
CA ARG A 155 -28.93 -3.72 -13.84
C ARG A 155 -28.24 -4.94 -13.24
N ILE A 156 -28.89 -5.62 -12.30
CA ILE A 156 -28.39 -6.90 -11.76
C ILE A 156 -28.31 -7.95 -12.88
N ALA A 157 -29.36 -8.08 -13.71
CA ALA A 157 -29.37 -9.03 -14.82
C ALA A 157 -28.23 -8.74 -15.82
N SER A 158 -28.02 -7.47 -16.17
CA SER A 158 -26.92 -7.05 -17.06
C SER A 158 -25.55 -7.36 -16.46
N ILE A 159 -25.34 -7.12 -15.15
CA ILE A 159 -24.09 -7.45 -14.47
C ILE A 159 -23.86 -8.97 -14.43
N THR A 160 -24.91 -9.76 -14.16
CA THR A 160 -24.81 -11.23 -14.15
C THR A 160 -24.49 -11.77 -15.55
N GLU A 161 -25.07 -11.19 -16.60
CA GLU A 161 -24.76 -11.58 -17.98
C GLU A 161 -23.31 -11.24 -18.35
N GLU A 162 -22.84 -10.04 -18.00
CA GLU A 162 -21.46 -9.64 -18.29
C GLU A 162 -20.45 -10.47 -17.48
N ALA A 163 -20.75 -10.79 -16.22
CA ALA A 163 -19.96 -11.73 -15.42
C ALA A 163 -19.88 -13.10 -16.09
N GLY A 164 -21.02 -13.64 -16.57
CA GLY A 164 -21.03 -14.92 -17.31
C GLY A 164 -20.21 -14.89 -18.60
N ARG A 165 -20.19 -13.76 -19.32
CA ARG A 165 -19.33 -13.59 -20.52
C ARG A 165 -17.85 -13.53 -20.17
N ILE A 166 -17.50 -12.87 -19.05
CA ILE A 166 -16.12 -12.82 -18.56
C ILE A 166 -15.66 -14.22 -18.17
N ASP A 167 -16.47 -14.96 -17.41
CA ASP A 167 -16.15 -16.33 -17.00
C ASP A 167 -15.96 -17.26 -18.22
N ALA A 168 -16.82 -17.13 -19.24
CA ALA A 168 -16.66 -17.90 -20.48
C ALA A 168 -15.35 -17.57 -21.22
N ARG A 169 -14.97 -16.29 -21.30
CA ARG A 169 -13.69 -15.87 -21.90
C ARG A 169 -12.48 -16.33 -21.09
N LEU A 170 -12.58 -16.33 -19.76
CA LEU A 170 -11.54 -16.85 -18.89
C LEU A 170 -11.37 -18.35 -19.07
N ALA A 171 -12.45 -19.12 -19.11
CA ALA A 171 -12.41 -20.56 -19.37
C ALA A 171 -11.79 -20.88 -20.74
N GLU A 172 -12.14 -20.11 -21.79
CA GLU A 172 -11.52 -20.26 -23.11
C GLU A 172 -10.02 -19.94 -23.08
N ARG A 173 -9.63 -18.86 -22.40
CA ARG A 173 -8.22 -18.47 -22.26
C ARG A 173 -7.42 -19.52 -21.50
N ASP A 174 -7.98 -20.08 -20.43
CA ASP A 174 -7.33 -21.09 -19.61
C ASP A 174 -7.13 -22.38 -20.41
N LEU A 175 -8.10 -22.76 -21.25
CA LEU A 175 -7.96 -23.89 -22.18
C LEU A 175 -6.85 -23.65 -23.21
N ARG A 176 -6.83 -22.48 -23.86
CA ARG A 176 -5.74 -22.10 -24.79
C ARG A 176 -4.38 -22.05 -24.11
N PHE A 177 -4.33 -21.63 -22.84
CA PHE A 177 -3.10 -21.57 -22.07
C PHE A 177 -2.60 -22.98 -21.74
N ALA A 178 -3.49 -23.90 -21.36
CA ALA A 178 -3.16 -25.30 -21.16
C ALA A 178 -2.63 -25.94 -22.45
N GLU A 179 -3.30 -25.73 -23.59
CA GLU A 179 -2.84 -26.20 -24.91
C GLU A 179 -1.46 -25.63 -25.26
N ALA A 180 -1.21 -24.34 -25.00
CA ALA A 180 0.08 -23.71 -25.26
C ALA A 180 1.20 -24.26 -24.36
N ILE A 181 0.89 -24.62 -23.11
CA ILE A 181 1.84 -25.30 -22.21
C ILE A 181 2.17 -26.69 -22.73
N GLU A 182 1.15 -27.47 -23.10
CA GLU A 182 1.33 -28.83 -23.63
C GLU A 182 2.15 -28.81 -24.91
N GLN A 183 1.87 -27.86 -25.82
CA GLN A 183 2.65 -27.69 -27.04
C GLN A 183 4.12 -27.33 -26.75
N ARG A 184 4.38 -26.42 -25.79
CA ARG A 184 5.76 -26.10 -25.41
C ARG A 184 6.49 -27.26 -24.75
N GLN A 185 5.80 -28.07 -23.94
CA GLN A 185 6.38 -29.28 -23.35
C GLN A 185 6.74 -30.28 -24.45
N ALA A 186 5.85 -30.54 -25.40
CA ALA A 186 6.13 -31.41 -26.54
C ALA A 186 7.30 -30.90 -27.40
N GLU A 187 7.38 -29.59 -27.66
CA GLU A 187 8.51 -28.97 -28.35
C GLU A 187 9.82 -29.12 -27.55
N PHE A 188 9.76 -28.97 -26.23
CA PHE A 188 10.91 -29.12 -25.35
C PHE A 188 11.41 -30.58 -25.34
N ASP A 189 10.53 -31.55 -25.15
CA ASP A 189 10.85 -32.99 -25.16
C ASP A 189 11.46 -33.39 -26.51
N THR A 190 10.94 -32.85 -27.61
CA THR A 190 11.49 -33.08 -28.95
C THR A 190 12.90 -32.52 -29.07
N ARG A 191 13.14 -31.29 -28.61
CA ARG A 191 14.47 -30.66 -28.64
C ARG A 191 15.46 -31.38 -27.73
N GLU A 192 15.02 -31.85 -26.56
CA GLU A 192 15.82 -32.63 -25.64
C GLU A 192 16.24 -33.95 -26.29
N ALA A 193 15.29 -34.70 -26.86
CA ALA A 193 15.58 -35.94 -27.58
C ALA A 193 16.58 -35.73 -28.73
N GLN A 194 16.40 -34.68 -29.53
CA GLN A 194 17.33 -34.32 -30.61
C GLN A 194 18.72 -33.95 -30.08
N ALA A 195 18.80 -33.19 -28.99
CA ALA A 195 20.07 -32.82 -28.37
C ALA A 195 20.79 -34.04 -27.79
N SER A 196 20.07 -34.94 -27.11
CA SER A 196 20.61 -36.19 -26.58
C SER A 196 21.08 -37.12 -27.70
N GLU A 197 20.35 -37.23 -28.80
CA GLU A 197 20.76 -38.01 -29.97
C GLU A 197 22.03 -37.43 -30.60
N LEU A 198 22.07 -36.11 -30.83
CA LEU A 198 23.25 -35.44 -31.37
C LEU A 198 24.48 -35.60 -30.45
N LEU A 199 24.30 -35.47 -29.14
CA LEU A 199 25.36 -35.65 -28.15
C LEU A 199 25.84 -37.11 -28.15
N GLY A 200 24.92 -38.08 -28.22
CA GLY A 200 25.23 -39.49 -28.37
C GLY A 200 26.07 -39.76 -29.63
N GLN A 201 25.66 -39.23 -30.78
CA GLN A 201 26.42 -39.36 -32.03
C GLN A 201 27.83 -38.75 -31.92
N ARG A 202 27.96 -37.58 -31.26
CA ARG A 202 29.26 -36.93 -31.04
C ARG A 202 30.17 -37.74 -30.13
N LEU A 203 29.62 -38.35 -29.07
CA LEU A 203 30.38 -39.23 -28.17
C LEU A 203 30.85 -40.49 -28.90
N THR A 204 29.98 -41.14 -29.68
CA THR A 204 30.37 -42.31 -30.48
C THR A 204 31.48 -41.95 -31.48
N ALA A 205 31.36 -40.82 -32.19
CA ALA A 205 32.40 -40.37 -33.11
C ALA A 205 33.73 -40.07 -32.41
N LEU A 206 33.69 -39.53 -31.19
CA LEU A 206 34.87 -39.30 -30.36
C LEU A 206 35.51 -40.61 -29.91
N ASP A 207 34.71 -41.57 -29.44
CA ASP A 207 35.16 -42.89 -29.01
C ASP A 207 35.81 -43.66 -30.17
N ASP A 208 35.20 -43.61 -31.36
CA ASP A 208 35.77 -44.21 -32.58
C ASP A 208 37.10 -43.56 -32.95
N ALA A 209 37.20 -42.23 -32.91
CA ALA A 209 38.45 -41.51 -33.17
C ALA A 209 39.54 -41.84 -32.13
N LEU A 210 39.16 -42.00 -30.86
CA LEU A 210 40.07 -42.42 -29.80
C LEU A 210 40.52 -43.87 -29.98
N ALA A 211 39.62 -44.77 -30.37
CA ALA A 211 39.94 -46.17 -30.66
C ALA A 211 40.93 -46.28 -31.83
N GLN A 212 40.66 -45.59 -32.94
CA GLN A 212 41.57 -45.52 -34.09
C GLN A 212 42.94 -44.96 -33.70
N ARG A 213 42.97 -43.88 -32.90
CA ARG A 213 44.24 -43.29 -32.44
C ARG A 213 45.00 -44.25 -31.53
N ARG A 214 44.33 -44.99 -30.65
CA ARG A 214 44.95 -46.01 -29.79
C ARG A 214 45.52 -47.17 -30.60
N GLU A 215 44.80 -47.65 -31.60
CA GLU A 215 45.27 -48.71 -32.50
C GLU A 215 46.51 -48.26 -33.29
N ALA A 216 46.48 -47.04 -33.84
CA ALA A 216 47.64 -46.46 -34.51
C ALA A 216 48.85 -46.32 -33.57
N GLN A 217 48.64 -45.87 -32.32
CA GLN A 217 49.69 -45.79 -31.32
C GLN A 217 50.26 -47.16 -30.94
N LEU A 218 49.41 -48.18 -30.78
CA LEU A 218 49.85 -49.55 -30.52
C LEU A 218 50.71 -50.08 -31.67
N ALA A 219 50.25 -49.92 -32.92
CA ALA A 219 51.01 -50.33 -34.10
C ALA A 219 52.37 -49.62 -34.20
N ASP A 220 52.43 -48.33 -33.90
CA ASP A 220 53.71 -47.60 -33.88
C ASP A 220 54.61 -48.03 -32.72
N THR A 221 54.05 -48.34 -31.54
CA THR A 221 54.85 -48.92 -30.44
C THR A 221 55.38 -50.32 -30.78
N GLU A 222 54.60 -51.18 -31.44
CA GLU A 222 55.05 -52.48 -31.92
C GLU A 222 56.19 -52.34 -32.93
N LYS A 223 56.09 -51.39 -33.87
CA LYS A 223 57.20 -51.07 -34.78
C LYS A 223 58.44 -50.62 -34.02
N LEU A 224 58.31 -49.76 -33.01
CA LEU A 224 59.44 -49.29 -32.21
C LEU A 224 60.10 -50.44 -31.42
N VAL A 225 59.30 -51.35 -30.86
CA VAL A 225 59.81 -52.55 -30.19
C VAL A 225 60.55 -53.43 -31.19
N ALA A 226 59.98 -53.71 -32.37
CA ALA A 226 60.63 -54.50 -33.41
C ALA A 226 61.95 -53.86 -33.90
N HIS A 227 61.99 -52.52 -34.06
CA HIS A 227 63.22 -51.80 -34.37
C HIS A 227 64.24 -51.90 -33.23
N GLY A 228 63.79 -51.79 -31.98
CA GLY A 228 64.63 -51.96 -30.79
C GLY A 228 65.26 -53.35 -30.71
N GLU A 229 64.48 -54.41 -30.97
CA GLU A 229 64.95 -55.79 -31.03
C GLU A 229 65.93 -56.01 -32.18
N ALA A 230 65.66 -55.44 -33.36
CA ALA A 230 66.58 -55.51 -34.50
C ALA A 230 67.92 -54.82 -34.21
N ILE A 231 67.89 -53.64 -33.59
CA ILE A 231 69.10 -52.93 -33.14
C ILE A 231 69.84 -53.76 -32.09
N ALA A 232 69.15 -54.35 -31.11
CA ALA A 232 69.76 -55.19 -30.10
C ALA A 232 70.42 -56.45 -30.71
N ALA A 233 69.76 -57.10 -31.68
CA ALA A 233 70.32 -58.24 -32.40
C ALA A 233 71.56 -57.84 -33.21
N GLN A 234 71.52 -56.68 -33.87
CA GLN A 234 72.67 -56.16 -34.61
C GLN A 234 73.84 -55.81 -33.69
N LEU A 235 73.57 -55.22 -32.51
CA LEU A 235 74.59 -54.96 -31.49
C LEU A 235 75.18 -56.26 -30.93
N ALA A 236 74.36 -57.30 -30.72
CA ALA A 236 74.84 -58.61 -30.29
C ALA A 236 75.74 -59.26 -31.36
N ALA A 237 75.36 -59.16 -32.64
CA ALA A 237 76.18 -59.62 -33.76
C ALA A 237 77.51 -58.86 -33.87
N PHE A 238 77.48 -57.53 -33.70
CA PHE A 238 78.70 -56.72 -33.62
C PHE A 238 79.57 -57.12 -32.43
N GLY A 239 78.98 -57.38 -31.26
CA GLY A 239 79.69 -57.87 -30.09
C GLY A 239 80.36 -59.23 -30.33
N ALA A 240 79.66 -60.16 -30.99
CA ALA A 240 80.21 -61.46 -31.37
C ALA A 240 81.37 -61.33 -32.36
N LEU A 241 81.23 -60.48 -33.39
CA LEU A 241 82.28 -60.20 -34.36
C LEU A 241 83.52 -59.58 -33.70
N LEU A 242 83.33 -58.62 -32.78
CA LEU A 242 84.43 -58.04 -32.00
C LEU A 242 85.12 -59.10 -31.14
N GLY A 243 84.35 -60.02 -30.55
CA GLY A 243 84.90 -61.17 -29.83
C GLY A 243 85.75 -62.07 -30.72
N GLU A 244 85.28 -62.40 -31.92
CA GLU A 244 86.02 -63.21 -32.90
C GLU A 244 87.30 -62.50 -33.36
N VAL A 245 87.21 -61.21 -33.69
CA VAL A 245 88.38 -60.40 -34.07
C VAL A 245 89.40 -60.34 -32.94
N SER A 246 88.96 -60.17 -31.69
CA SER A 246 89.87 -60.20 -30.54
C SER A 246 90.55 -61.56 -30.41
N GLN A 247 89.80 -62.66 -30.53
CA GLN A 247 90.35 -64.02 -30.43
C GLN A 247 91.34 -64.33 -31.57
N GLN A 248 91.02 -63.91 -32.80
CA GLN A 248 91.93 -64.03 -33.94
C GLN A 248 93.18 -63.18 -33.74
N GLY A 249 93.02 -61.96 -33.19
CA GLY A 249 94.13 -61.08 -32.83
C GLY A 249 95.06 -61.71 -31.78
N ASP A 250 94.51 -62.30 -30.72
CA ASP A 250 95.28 -63.01 -29.70
C ASP A 250 95.98 -64.25 -30.27
N THR A 251 95.30 -65.01 -31.13
CA THR A 251 95.89 -66.18 -31.81
C THR A 251 97.03 -65.80 -32.75
N ALA A 252 96.85 -64.72 -33.52
CA ALA A 252 97.88 -64.17 -34.40
C ALA A 252 99.08 -63.66 -33.59
N ARG A 253 98.82 -62.98 -32.46
CA ARG A 253 99.88 -62.51 -31.55
C ARG A 253 100.66 -63.69 -30.94
N ALA A 254 99.97 -64.74 -30.50
CA ALA A 254 100.63 -65.97 -30.02
C ALA A 254 101.49 -66.61 -31.12
N SER A 255 100.93 -66.78 -32.32
CA SER A 255 101.66 -67.37 -33.47
C SER A 255 102.88 -66.54 -33.88
N LEU A 256 102.80 -65.21 -33.80
CA LEU A 256 103.94 -64.32 -34.04
C LEU A 256 105.00 -64.46 -32.94
N SER A 257 104.60 -64.55 -31.68
CA SER A 257 105.51 -64.80 -30.57
C SER A 257 106.25 -66.12 -30.76
N ASP A 258 105.52 -67.21 -31.03
CA ASP A 258 106.10 -68.54 -31.29
C ASP A 258 107.06 -68.50 -32.49
N GLY A 259 106.70 -67.75 -33.55
CA GLY A 259 107.55 -67.55 -34.72
C GLY A 259 108.83 -66.76 -34.42
N PHE A 260 108.76 -65.75 -33.55
CA PHE A 260 109.92 -64.99 -33.10
C PHE A 260 110.83 -65.85 -32.20
N ASP A 261 110.27 -66.64 -31.29
CA ASP A 261 111.04 -67.56 -30.45
C ASP A 261 111.75 -68.61 -31.32
N ALA A 262 111.07 -69.16 -32.33
CA ALA A 262 111.68 -70.09 -33.29
C ALA A 262 112.80 -69.45 -34.13
N LEU A 263 112.69 -68.16 -34.45
CA LEU A 263 113.76 -67.41 -35.12
C LEU A 263 114.95 -67.18 -34.19
N ASP A 264 114.71 -66.84 -32.93
CA ASP A 264 115.75 -66.65 -31.93
C ASP A 264 116.54 -67.94 -31.69
N ASP A 265 115.84 -69.09 -31.59
CA ASP A 265 116.44 -70.42 -31.54
C ASP A 265 117.32 -70.69 -32.77
N LYS A 266 116.84 -70.33 -33.97
CA LYS A 266 117.59 -70.50 -35.22
C LYS A 266 118.83 -69.61 -35.28
N PHE A 267 118.74 -68.37 -34.82
CA PHE A 267 119.89 -67.45 -34.75
C PHE A 267 120.91 -67.92 -33.71
N SER A 268 120.45 -68.43 -32.56
CA SER A 268 121.31 -69.04 -31.55
C SER A 268 122.04 -70.26 -32.12
N ALA A 269 121.33 -71.16 -32.80
CA ALA A 269 121.91 -72.32 -33.48
C ALA A 269 122.91 -71.92 -34.57
N GLN A 270 122.60 -70.91 -35.41
CA GLN A 270 123.53 -70.39 -36.40
C GLN A 270 124.75 -69.72 -35.76
N ARG A 271 124.59 -69.05 -34.62
CA ARG A 271 125.70 -68.42 -33.89
C ARG A 271 126.63 -69.47 -33.27
N ILE A 272 126.07 -70.57 -32.75
CA ILE A 272 126.85 -71.74 -32.31
C ILE A 272 127.59 -72.36 -33.51
N ALA A 273 126.91 -72.58 -34.63
CA ALA A 273 127.52 -73.13 -35.85
C ALA A 273 128.63 -72.22 -36.40
N LEU A 274 128.43 -70.89 -36.36
CA LEU A 274 129.45 -69.92 -36.74
C LEU A 274 130.66 -69.97 -35.81
N GLY A 275 130.44 -70.07 -34.48
CA GLY A 275 131.51 -70.29 -33.52
C GLY A 275 132.27 -71.60 -33.75
N GLU A 276 131.58 -72.69 -34.14
CA GLU A 276 132.23 -73.94 -34.53
C GLU A 276 133.03 -73.81 -35.83
N THR A 277 132.54 -73.06 -36.82
CA THR A 277 133.31 -72.80 -38.05
C THR A 277 134.52 -71.91 -37.80
N GLU A 278 134.43 -70.94 -36.88
CA GLU A 278 135.55 -70.12 -36.44
C GLU A 278 136.61 -70.97 -35.72
N ALA A 279 136.19 -71.90 -34.86
CA ALA A 279 137.08 -72.86 -34.22
C ALA A 279 137.76 -73.80 -35.24
N ARG A 280 137.04 -74.26 -36.28
CA ARG A 280 137.62 -75.05 -37.38
C ARG A 280 138.60 -74.25 -38.22
N LEU A 281 138.34 -72.96 -38.45
CA LEU A 281 139.26 -72.04 -39.12
C LEU A 281 140.54 -71.83 -38.30
N ALA A 282 140.43 -71.67 -36.99
CA ALA A 282 141.59 -71.59 -36.09
C ALA A 282 142.45 -72.88 -36.15
N GLN A 283 141.81 -74.05 -36.17
CA GLN A 283 142.47 -75.35 -36.31
C GLN A 283 143.13 -75.54 -37.70
N LEU A 284 142.54 -74.96 -38.75
CA LEU A 284 143.11 -74.94 -40.11
C LEU A 284 144.35 -74.04 -40.17
N THR A 285 144.34 -72.89 -39.49
CA THR A 285 145.52 -72.02 -39.39
C THR A 285 146.66 -72.65 -38.59
N GLU A 286 146.36 -73.41 -37.53
CA GLU A 286 147.36 -74.14 -36.76
C GLU A 286 147.93 -75.35 -37.55
N SER A 287 147.09 -76.02 -38.34
CA SER A 287 147.52 -77.08 -39.27
C SER A 287 148.34 -76.54 -40.44
N GLY A 288 148.10 -75.29 -40.87
CA GLY A 288 148.87 -74.58 -41.89
C GLY A 288 150.30 -74.24 -41.45
N VAL A 289 150.52 -73.98 -40.16
CA VAL A 289 151.87 -73.78 -39.59
C VAL A 289 152.65 -75.11 -39.52
N ARG A 290 151.96 -76.24 -39.32
CA ARG A 290 152.57 -77.58 -39.25
C ARG A 290 152.84 -78.22 -40.62
N LEU A 291 152.21 -77.72 -41.69
CA LEU A 291 152.43 -78.13 -43.09
C LEU A 291 153.63 -77.43 -43.76
N LEU A 292 154.10 -76.31 -43.19
CA LEU A 292 155.24 -75.54 -43.70
C LEU A 292 156.63 -76.11 -43.29
N GLU A 293 156.70 -77.04 -42.32
CA GLU A 293 157.96 -77.65 -41.89
C GLU A 293 158.31 -78.97 -42.59
N ILE A 294 157.35 -79.71 -43.15
CA ILE A 294 157.61 -81.12 -43.58
C ILE A 294 157.72 -81.31 -45.10
N ILE A 295 157.34 -80.34 -45.94
CA ILE A 295 157.49 -80.46 -47.39
C ILE A 295 158.44 -79.38 -47.94
N GLN A 296 159.55 -79.19 -47.22
CA GLN A 296 160.78 -78.59 -47.74
C GLN A 296 161.67 -79.62 -48.49
N ALA A 297 161.20 -80.85 -48.69
CA ALA A 297 161.90 -81.89 -49.46
C ALA A 297 160.91 -82.72 -50.29
N GLY A 298 160.56 -82.20 -51.47
CA GLY A 298 159.68 -82.86 -52.43
C GLY A 298 159.51 -81.99 -53.67
N ALA A 299 160.64 -81.51 -54.19
CA ALA A 299 160.69 -80.53 -55.25
C ALA A 299 160.00 -81.02 -56.53
N ARG A 300 159.14 -80.14 -57.05
CA ARG A 300 158.74 -80.01 -58.47
C ARG A 300 157.82 -81.14 -58.99
N THR A 301 156.64 -80.90 -59.57
CA THR A 301 156.15 -79.68 -60.23
C THR A 301 154.64 -79.80 -60.47
N SER A 302 153.92 -78.71 -60.16
CA SER A 302 152.82 -78.12 -60.95
C SER A 302 151.60 -78.98 -61.27
N ARG A 303 150.59 -78.83 -60.42
CA ARG A 303 149.20 -78.70 -60.83
C ARG A 303 148.47 -77.93 -59.75
N GLU A 304 148.38 -76.61 -59.91
CA GLU A 304 147.30 -75.77 -59.38
C GLU A 304 147.56 -74.32 -59.82
N ASP A 305 147.03 -74.00 -61.00
CA ASP A 305 146.33 -72.76 -61.27
C ASP A 305 145.02 -73.21 -61.93
N LEU A 306 144.07 -73.81 -61.21
CA LEU A 306 143.23 -73.14 -60.20
C LEU A 306 142.70 -71.83 -60.80
N GLN A 307 141.93 -71.90 -61.90
CA GLN A 307 140.64 -72.59 -61.90
C GLN A 307 139.77 -72.17 -60.71
N GLN A 308 139.91 -70.92 -60.24
CA GLN A 308 139.09 -70.38 -59.15
C GLN A 308 138.87 -68.87 -59.26
N ALA A 309 138.46 -68.38 -60.43
CA ALA A 309 138.02 -66.98 -60.55
C ALA A 309 136.84 -66.72 -61.50
N ILE A 310 136.39 -67.69 -62.31
CA ILE A 310 135.43 -67.38 -63.40
C ILE A 310 134.15 -68.25 -63.37
N ALA A 311 134.05 -69.29 -62.54
CA ALA A 311 132.87 -70.17 -62.54
C ALA A 311 131.73 -69.76 -61.58
N THR A 312 131.95 -68.79 -60.67
CA THR A 312 130.96 -68.45 -59.61
C THR A 312 130.43 -67.02 -59.73
N ALA A 313 130.13 -66.57 -60.95
CA ALA A 313 129.54 -65.25 -61.21
C ALA A 313 128.27 -65.27 -62.08
N ALA A 314 127.67 -66.45 -62.33
CA ALA A 314 126.53 -66.57 -63.25
C ALA A 314 125.20 -67.04 -62.62
N GLU A 315 125.14 -67.33 -61.31
CA GLU A 315 123.89 -67.74 -60.63
C GLU A 315 123.34 -66.71 -59.61
N GLY A 316 123.93 -65.52 -59.56
CA GLY A 316 123.46 -64.38 -58.74
C GLY A 316 122.36 -63.53 -59.39
N LEU A 317 121.90 -63.88 -60.60
CA LEU A 317 120.99 -63.06 -61.42
C LEU A 317 119.55 -63.57 -61.51
N ALA A 318 119.18 -64.64 -60.79
CA ALA A 318 117.78 -65.09 -60.66
C ALA A 318 117.11 -64.70 -59.33
N SER A 319 117.87 -64.28 -58.31
CA SER A 319 117.33 -63.91 -56.98
C SER A 319 117.05 -62.41 -56.80
N VAL A 320 117.45 -61.57 -57.77
CA VAL A 320 117.29 -60.10 -57.68
C VAL A 320 115.94 -59.64 -58.26
N GLU A 321 115.33 -60.42 -59.16
CA GLU A 321 114.04 -60.08 -59.78
C GLU A 321 112.84 -60.30 -58.82
N SER A 322 112.92 -61.29 -57.92
CA SER A 322 111.87 -61.54 -56.90
C SER A 322 111.90 -60.53 -55.75
N ARG A 323 113.08 -60.02 -55.37
CA ARG A 323 113.26 -59.09 -54.24
C ARG A 323 112.90 -57.64 -54.56
N ALA A 324 112.81 -57.27 -55.83
CA ALA A 324 112.25 -55.99 -56.27
C ALA A 324 110.70 -55.99 -56.25
N GLY A 325 110.06 -57.15 -56.38
CA GLY A 325 108.59 -57.31 -56.32
C GLY A 325 108.02 -57.16 -54.89
N ASP A 326 108.71 -57.70 -53.90
CA ASP A 326 108.25 -57.69 -52.50
C ASP A 326 108.42 -56.32 -51.83
N VAL A 327 109.47 -55.57 -52.18
CA VAL A 327 109.70 -54.21 -51.67
C VAL A 327 108.71 -53.20 -52.28
N ASN A 328 108.27 -53.40 -53.52
CA ASN A 328 107.23 -52.58 -54.15
C ASN A 328 105.82 -52.88 -53.57
N GLN A 329 105.52 -54.13 -53.22
CA GLN A 329 104.28 -54.52 -52.52
C GLN A 329 104.23 -53.99 -51.07
N LEU A 330 105.37 -53.90 -50.39
CA LEU A 330 105.45 -53.35 -49.03
C LEU A 330 105.30 -51.82 -49.01
N MET A 331 105.85 -51.11 -50.01
CA MET A 331 105.61 -49.67 -50.19
C MET A 331 104.17 -49.35 -50.61
N LEU A 332 103.54 -50.18 -51.46
CA LEU A 332 102.13 -50.02 -51.84
C LEU A 332 101.17 -50.31 -50.67
N ARG A 333 101.48 -51.25 -49.78
CA ARG A 333 100.70 -51.52 -48.55
C ARG A 333 100.92 -50.47 -47.46
N ALA A 334 102.12 -49.94 -47.32
CA ALA A 334 102.40 -48.81 -46.42
C ALA A 334 101.72 -47.51 -46.88
N SER A 335 101.63 -47.27 -48.20
CA SER A 335 100.84 -46.18 -48.79
C SER A 335 99.33 -46.40 -48.62
N GLY A 336 98.85 -47.65 -48.64
CA GLY A 336 97.46 -48.03 -48.40
C GLY A 336 97.00 -47.80 -46.96
N HIS A 337 97.81 -48.14 -45.97
CA HIS A 337 97.50 -47.87 -44.56
C HIS A 337 97.61 -46.39 -44.19
N GLY A 338 98.44 -45.61 -44.88
CA GLY A 338 98.42 -44.14 -44.78
C GLY A 338 97.11 -43.53 -45.31
N SER A 339 96.55 -44.12 -46.38
CA SER A 339 95.24 -43.75 -46.92
C SER A 339 94.09 -44.18 -46.02
N GLU A 340 94.12 -45.39 -45.46
CA GLU A 340 93.10 -45.89 -44.52
C GLU A 340 93.14 -45.16 -43.17
N LEU A 341 94.33 -44.77 -42.68
CA LEU A 341 94.44 -43.95 -41.47
C LEU A 341 93.97 -42.52 -41.72
N SER A 342 94.21 -41.97 -42.91
CA SER A 342 93.70 -40.66 -43.30
C SER A 342 92.18 -40.70 -43.55
N ASP A 343 91.64 -41.79 -44.11
CA ASP A 343 90.19 -42.03 -44.21
C ASP A 343 89.57 -42.27 -42.85
N TYR A 344 90.24 -42.98 -41.95
CA TYR A 344 89.79 -43.18 -40.58
C TYR A 344 89.82 -41.86 -39.79
N LEU A 345 90.85 -41.02 -39.96
CA LEU A 345 90.91 -39.68 -39.38
C LEU A 345 89.88 -38.72 -39.99
N LEU A 346 89.60 -38.81 -41.30
CA LEU A 346 88.51 -38.08 -41.96
C LEU A 346 87.14 -38.58 -41.48
N LYS A 347 86.97 -39.90 -41.27
CA LYS A 347 85.72 -40.49 -40.79
C LYS A 347 85.49 -40.21 -39.30
N THR A 348 86.55 -40.19 -38.49
CA THR A 348 86.51 -39.79 -37.08
C THR A 348 86.28 -38.29 -36.96
N ARG A 349 86.90 -37.46 -37.81
CA ARG A 349 86.61 -36.03 -37.89
C ARG A 349 85.19 -35.77 -38.39
N SER A 350 84.68 -36.54 -39.37
CA SER A 350 83.28 -36.48 -39.81
C SER A 350 82.32 -36.97 -38.74
N GLY A 351 82.73 -37.93 -37.91
CA GLY A 351 81.96 -38.43 -36.78
C GLY A 351 81.94 -37.44 -35.62
N ILE A 352 83.03 -36.69 -35.43
CA ILE A 352 83.12 -35.58 -34.47
C ILE A 352 82.35 -34.37 -35.00
N GLU A 353 82.44 -34.03 -36.29
CA GLU A 353 81.62 -32.97 -36.93
C GLU A 353 80.13 -33.36 -36.91
N ALA A 354 79.77 -34.62 -37.17
CA ALA A 354 78.40 -35.10 -37.06
C ALA A 354 77.92 -35.17 -35.60
N ALA A 355 78.81 -35.43 -34.65
CA ALA A 355 78.49 -35.34 -33.22
C ALA A 355 78.34 -33.89 -32.78
N ASP A 356 79.17 -32.97 -33.25
CA ASP A 356 79.04 -31.53 -33.00
C ASP A 356 77.80 -30.95 -33.70
N GLU A 357 77.43 -31.44 -34.88
CA GLU A 357 76.23 -31.07 -35.62
C GLU A 357 74.98 -31.70 -34.99
N ALA A 358 75.09 -32.91 -34.41
CA ALA A 358 74.04 -33.52 -33.60
C ALA A 358 73.89 -32.84 -32.24
N ILE A 359 74.97 -32.40 -31.60
CA ILE A 359 74.95 -31.62 -30.35
C ILE A 359 74.46 -30.20 -30.61
N ALA A 360 74.88 -29.55 -31.70
CA ALA A 360 74.36 -28.27 -32.15
C ALA A 360 72.88 -28.42 -32.52
N GLY A 361 72.50 -29.45 -33.25
CA GLY A 361 71.11 -29.76 -33.60
C GLY A 361 70.26 -30.18 -32.40
N PHE A 362 70.85 -30.76 -31.36
CA PHE A 362 70.20 -31.02 -30.08
C PHE A 362 70.07 -29.71 -29.28
N ARG A 363 71.07 -28.84 -29.29
CA ARG A 363 71.04 -27.53 -28.63
C ARG A 363 70.07 -26.57 -29.31
N THR A 364 69.99 -26.60 -30.64
CA THR A 364 68.98 -25.91 -31.45
C THR A 364 67.62 -26.51 -31.21
N ARG A 365 67.45 -27.85 -31.20
CA ARG A 365 66.14 -28.46 -30.83
C ARG A 365 65.73 -28.17 -29.39
N LEU A 366 66.67 -28.09 -28.46
CA LEU A 366 66.40 -27.75 -27.06
C LEU A 366 66.07 -26.26 -26.92
N SER A 367 66.75 -25.38 -27.69
CA SER A 367 66.42 -23.96 -27.80
C SER A 367 65.05 -23.78 -28.46
N ASP A 368 64.79 -24.42 -29.59
CA ASP A 368 63.51 -24.40 -30.32
C ASP A 368 62.38 -24.99 -29.48
N GLN A 369 62.63 -26.05 -28.69
CA GLN A 369 61.63 -26.58 -27.75
C GLN A 369 61.43 -25.67 -26.54
N SER A 370 62.48 -24.99 -26.07
CA SER A 370 62.39 -23.99 -24.99
C SER A 370 61.72 -22.71 -25.48
N ASP A 371 61.95 -22.30 -26.73
CA ASP A 371 61.37 -21.14 -27.40
C ASP A 371 59.94 -21.45 -27.83
N ASP A 372 59.63 -22.69 -28.24
CA ASP A 372 58.26 -23.18 -28.47
C ASP A 372 57.50 -23.34 -27.15
N ALA A 373 58.15 -23.77 -26.07
CA ALA A 373 57.56 -23.78 -24.73
C ALA A 373 57.34 -22.34 -24.21
N LEU A 374 58.28 -21.42 -24.42
CA LEU A 374 58.12 -20.01 -24.10
C LEU A 374 57.11 -19.33 -25.02
N ALA A 375 57.00 -19.70 -26.29
CA ALA A 375 56.01 -19.21 -27.25
C ALA A 375 54.62 -19.80 -26.97
N LYS A 376 54.53 -21.04 -26.48
CA LYS A 376 53.28 -21.63 -25.95
C LYS A 376 52.88 -21.00 -24.64
N LEU A 377 53.82 -20.67 -23.75
CA LEU A 377 53.53 -19.96 -22.49
C LEU A 377 53.21 -18.47 -22.74
N GLN A 378 53.89 -17.80 -23.67
CA GLN A 378 53.54 -16.46 -24.14
C GLN A 378 52.26 -16.46 -24.97
N GLY A 379 51.97 -17.55 -25.69
CA GLY A 379 50.74 -17.78 -26.43
C GLY A 379 49.55 -18.07 -25.52
N LEU A 380 49.77 -18.78 -24.40
CA LEU A 380 48.81 -18.94 -23.31
C LEU A 380 48.63 -17.63 -22.55
N ARG A 381 49.70 -16.90 -22.25
CA ARG A 381 49.62 -15.60 -21.56
C ARG A 381 48.99 -14.51 -22.44
N GLY A 382 49.28 -14.53 -23.74
CA GLY A 382 48.63 -13.72 -24.77
C GLY A 382 47.23 -14.23 -25.13
N GLY A 383 46.95 -15.51 -24.89
CA GLY A 383 45.62 -16.11 -24.95
C GLY A 383 44.77 -15.67 -23.77
N PHE A 384 45.34 -15.60 -22.56
CA PHE A 384 44.68 -15.04 -21.37
C PHE A 384 44.56 -13.52 -21.45
N ALA A 385 45.54 -12.82 -22.02
CA ALA A 385 45.42 -11.39 -22.29
C ALA A 385 44.36 -11.11 -23.36
N ARG A 386 44.32 -11.89 -24.45
CA ARG A 386 43.24 -11.84 -25.44
C ARG A 386 41.89 -12.28 -24.88
N LEU A 387 41.83 -13.24 -23.96
CA LEU A 387 40.58 -13.64 -23.31
C LEU A 387 40.11 -12.57 -22.32
N ALA A 388 41.03 -11.87 -21.64
CA ALA A 388 40.71 -10.72 -20.79
C ALA A 388 40.31 -9.48 -21.61
N GLU A 389 40.93 -9.27 -22.78
CA GLU A 389 40.61 -8.22 -23.74
C GLU A 389 39.38 -8.55 -24.60
N GLU A 390 39.09 -9.83 -24.86
CA GLU A 390 37.85 -10.34 -25.46
C GLU A 390 36.74 -10.37 -24.43
N SER A 391 36.99 -10.62 -23.15
CA SER A 391 35.95 -10.49 -22.12
C SER A 391 35.68 -9.02 -21.78
N GLY A 392 36.70 -8.16 -21.86
CA GLY A 392 36.60 -6.72 -21.72
C GLY A 392 35.99 -6.03 -22.94
N SER A 393 36.36 -6.46 -24.15
CA SER A 393 35.71 -6.00 -25.39
C SER A 393 34.38 -6.69 -25.59
N LEU A 394 34.11 -7.93 -25.20
CA LEU A 394 32.74 -8.47 -25.24
C LEU A 394 31.83 -7.72 -24.27
N ALA A 395 32.32 -7.30 -23.10
CA ALA A 395 31.57 -6.40 -22.21
C ALA A 395 31.42 -4.99 -22.81
N GLY A 396 32.48 -4.45 -23.42
CA GLY A 396 32.48 -3.15 -24.10
C GLY A 396 31.60 -3.13 -25.34
N ASP A 397 31.79 -4.06 -26.27
CA ASP A 397 31.08 -4.35 -27.51
C ASP A 397 29.65 -4.82 -27.25
N THR A 398 29.33 -5.50 -26.14
CA THR A 398 27.91 -5.71 -25.77
C THR A 398 27.27 -4.42 -25.26
N GLN A 399 27.98 -3.58 -24.52
CA GLN A 399 27.48 -2.29 -24.05
C GLN A 399 27.41 -1.25 -25.18
N GLU A 400 28.35 -1.30 -26.12
CA GLU A 400 28.48 -0.44 -27.30
C GLU A 400 27.54 -0.93 -28.40
N ARG A 401 27.36 -2.24 -28.62
CA ARG A 401 26.25 -2.77 -29.43
C ARG A 401 24.90 -2.50 -28.80
N LEU A 402 24.75 -2.49 -27.47
CA LEU A 402 23.48 -2.06 -26.87
C LEU A 402 23.25 -0.57 -27.09
N ARG A 403 24.31 0.25 -27.00
CA ARG A 403 24.24 1.69 -27.19
C ARG A 403 24.07 2.07 -28.66
N GLU A 404 24.67 1.33 -29.57
CA GLU A 404 24.56 1.45 -31.02
C GLU A 404 23.23 0.85 -31.49
N ALA A 405 22.74 -0.25 -30.91
CA ALA A 405 21.39 -0.77 -31.12
C ALA A 405 20.34 0.21 -30.59
N LEU A 406 20.56 0.83 -29.43
CA LEU A 406 19.69 1.89 -28.92
C LEU A 406 19.77 3.14 -29.79
N ALA A 407 20.95 3.55 -30.25
CA ALA A 407 21.12 4.69 -31.13
C ALA A 407 20.60 4.41 -32.55
N THR A 408 20.71 3.19 -33.08
CA THR A 408 20.06 2.78 -34.33
C THR A 408 18.58 2.59 -34.14
N LEU A 409 18.07 2.20 -32.97
CA LEU A 409 16.65 2.20 -32.68
C LEU A 409 16.13 3.64 -32.60
N GLU A 410 16.86 4.53 -31.94
CA GLU A 410 16.51 5.95 -31.78
C GLU A 410 16.64 6.71 -33.11
N THR A 411 17.68 6.42 -33.89
CA THR A 411 17.87 6.92 -35.26
C THR A 411 16.90 6.27 -36.23
N ALA A 412 16.55 4.98 -36.09
CA ALA A 412 15.52 4.34 -36.90
C ALA A 412 14.14 4.90 -36.54
N ILE A 413 13.85 5.19 -35.28
CA ILE A 413 12.61 5.85 -34.88
C ILE A 413 12.59 7.27 -35.47
N ALA A 414 13.68 8.05 -35.32
CA ALA A 414 13.78 9.39 -35.89
C ALA A 414 13.77 9.39 -37.43
N GLN A 415 14.44 8.44 -38.10
CA GLN A 415 14.43 8.25 -39.55
C GLN A 415 13.11 7.66 -40.03
N THR A 416 12.39 6.86 -39.26
CA THR A 416 11.05 6.39 -39.64
C THR A 416 10.09 7.56 -39.56
N PHE A 417 10.21 8.44 -38.57
CA PHE A 417 9.43 9.67 -38.51
C PHE A 417 9.85 10.68 -39.60
N ALA A 418 11.15 10.80 -39.91
CA ALA A 418 11.64 11.69 -40.96
C ALA A 418 11.36 11.14 -42.37
N THR A 419 11.47 9.83 -42.63
CA THR A 419 11.09 9.20 -43.91
C THR A 419 9.58 9.04 -44.06
N LEU A 420 8.81 9.07 -42.97
CA LEU A 420 7.37 9.23 -43.03
C LEU A 420 7.01 10.69 -43.37
N ASP A 421 7.69 11.70 -42.81
CA ASP A 421 7.44 13.11 -43.14
C ASP A 421 7.97 13.49 -44.54
N ASP A 422 9.20 13.08 -44.87
CA ASP A 422 9.83 13.26 -46.18
C ASP A 422 9.23 12.33 -47.23
N GLY A 423 8.87 11.08 -46.90
CA GLY A 423 8.19 10.17 -47.84
C GLY A 423 6.75 10.58 -48.12
N VAL A 424 6.09 11.28 -47.19
CA VAL A 424 4.80 11.95 -47.45
C VAL A 424 5.01 13.18 -48.35
N ARG A 425 6.09 13.96 -48.18
CA ARG A 425 6.41 15.11 -49.04
C ARG A 425 6.95 14.73 -50.43
N GLU A 426 7.75 13.68 -50.53
CA GLU A 426 8.39 13.20 -51.76
C GLU A 426 7.39 12.35 -52.57
N LYS A 427 6.53 11.53 -51.95
CA LYS A 427 5.43 10.88 -52.68
C LYS A 427 4.34 11.85 -53.10
N THR A 428 4.09 12.94 -52.39
CA THR A 428 3.18 14.00 -52.86
C THR A 428 3.79 14.85 -53.98
N ALA A 429 5.11 15.06 -53.98
CA ALA A 429 5.82 15.71 -55.09
C ALA A 429 5.96 14.79 -56.33
N ALA A 430 6.28 13.50 -56.15
CA ALA A 430 6.41 12.52 -57.23
C ALA A 430 5.05 12.12 -57.85
N LEU A 431 3.96 12.09 -57.07
CA LEU A 431 2.60 11.96 -57.63
C LEU A 431 2.17 13.21 -58.41
N ALA A 432 2.69 14.40 -58.07
CA ALA A 432 2.40 15.63 -58.80
C ALA A 432 3.13 15.70 -60.16
N GLU A 433 4.32 15.09 -60.27
CA GLU A 433 5.12 15.08 -61.51
C GLU A 433 4.74 13.93 -62.47
N GLY A 434 4.29 12.78 -61.95
CA GLY A 434 3.89 11.62 -62.76
C GLY A 434 2.49 11.68 -63.40
N LEU A 435 1.62 12.60 -62.97
CA LEU A 435 0.25 12.80 -63.49
C LEU A 435 0.18 13.84 -64.64
N GLY A 436 1.30 14.09 -65.33
CA GLY A 436 1.45 15.26 -66.20
C GLY A 436 1.33 15.06 -67.72
N GLY A 437 1.29 13.85 -68.28
CA GLY A 437 1.45 13.79 -69.75
C GLY A 437 0.68 13.20 -70.92
N GLU A 438 0.04 12.02 -70.82
CA GLU A 438 -0.51 11.44 -72.08
C GLU A 438 -1.68 10.47 -71.95
N ALA A 439 -2.20 10.17 -70.75
CA ALA A 439 -3.27 9.18 -70.55
C ALA A 439 -4.63 9.77 -70.12
N VAL A 440 -4.84 11.07 -70.30
CA VAL A 440 -6.02 11.82 -69.80
C VAL A 440 -7.26 11.75 -70.71
N GLN A 441 -7.15 11.40 -71.99
CA GLN A 441 -8.28 11.61 -72.91
C GLN A 441 -9.26 10.43 -73.10
N VAL A 442 -8.94 9.20 -72.71
CA VAL A 442 -9.80 8.02 -73.04
C VAL A 442 -10.57 7.46 -71.83
N LEU A 443 -10.11 7.68 -70.59
CA LEU A 443 -10.78 7.18 -69.38
C LEU A 443 -11.95 8.05 -68.87
N GLU A 444 -12.12 9.27 -69.40
CA GLU A 444 -13.05 10.28 -68.89
C GLU A 444 -14.54 9.94 -69.07
N ARG A 445 -14.89 9.00 -69.97
CA ARG A 445 -16.30 8.80 -70.38
C ARG A 445 -17.01 7.69 -69.63
N THR A 446 -16.30 6.68 -69.15
CA THR A 446 -16.93 5.45 -68.64
C THR A 446 -17.06 5.43 -67.11
N LEU A 447 -16.18 6.11 -66.38
CA LEU A 447 -16.18 6.13 -64.92
C LEU A 447 -17.17 7.14 -64.30
N ARG A 448 -17.74 8.06 -65.09
CA ARG A 448 -18.52 9.21 -64.56
C ARG A 448 -19.86 8.85 -63.91
N ASN A 449 -20.48 7.72 -64.26
CA ASN A 449 -21.79 7.32 -63.73
C ASN A 449 -21.73 6.40 -62.49
N GLU A 450 -20.72 5.53 -62.38
CA GLU A 450 -20.61 4.59 -61.26
C GLU A 450 -19.90 5.21 -60.04
N THR A 451 -19.09 6.25 -60.28
CA THR A 451 -18.32 6.96 -59.23
C THR A 451 -19.17 7.97 -58.46
N ALA A 452 -20.26 8.52 -59.03
CA ALA A 452 -21.07 9.54 -58.35
C ALA A 452 -21.85 9.00 -57.14
N THR A 453 -22.32 7.75 -57.21
CA THR A 453 -23.08 7.10 -56.13
C THR A 453 -22.18 6.50 -55.04
N THR A 454 -20.96 6.11 -55.39
CA THR A 454 -19.96 5.58 -54.45
C THR A 454 -19.17 6.70 -53.76
N MET A 455 -18.85 7.80 -54.44
CA MET A 455 -18.22 9.00 -53.85
C MET A 455 -19.09 9.63 -52.76
N GLY A 456 -20.42 9.72 -52.96
CA GLY A 456 -21.33 10.26 -51.94
C GLY A 456 -21.37 9.43 -50.65
N LYS A 457 -21.23 8.09 -50.74
CA LYS A 457 -21.18 7.21 -49.56
C LYS A 457 -19.82 7.26 -48.87
N ILE A 458 -18.73 7.45 -49.62
CA ILE A 458 -17.37 7.55 -49.07
C ILE A 458 -17.10 8.92 -48.44
N GLU A 459 -17.58 10.03 -49.03
CA GLU A 459 -17.47 11.37 -48.42
C GLU A 459 -18.27 11.46 -47.11
N GLN A 460 -19.48 10.86 -47.07
CA GLN A 460 -20.29 10.80 -45.85
C GLN A 460 -19.63 9.92 -44.77
N ALA A 461 -19.00 8.80 -45.14
CA ALA A 461 -18.27 7.93 -44.22
C ALA A 461 -16.95 8.57 -43.72
N ALA A 462 -16.23 9.31 -44.56
CA ALA A 462 -15.00 10.01 -44.19
C ALA A 462 -15.27 11.24 -43.30
N ALA A 463 -16.33 12.00 -43.58
CA ALA A 463 -16.79 13.08 -42.71
C ALA A 463 -17.30 12.56 -41.36
N HIS A 464 -18.03 11.44 -41.36
CA HIS A 464 -18.47 10.77 -40.13
C HIS A 464 -17.29 10.21 -39.32
N ALA A 465 -16.32 9.55 -39.96
CA ALA A 465 -15.13 9.00 -39.29
C ALA A 465 -14.21 10.11 -38.72
N SER A 466 -14.03 11.21 -39.44
CA SER A 466 -13.25 12.36 -38.93
C SER A 466 -13.99 13.12 -37.82
N GLY A 467 -15.33 13.19 -37.87
CA GLY A 467 -16.16 13.74 -36.81
C GLY A 467 -16.13 12.87 -35.54
N VAL A 468 -16.32 11.56 -35.70
CA VAL A 468 -16.26 10.56 -34.62
C VAL A 468 -14.86 10.51 -34.00
N GLY A 469 -13.79 10.56 -34.81
CA GLY A 469 -12.42 10.60 -34.27
C GLY A 469 -12.15 11.84 -33.42
N ARG A 470 -12.67 13.01 -33.82
CA ARG A 470 -12.53 14.26 -33.06
C ARG A 470 -13.42 14.28 -31.82
N GLU A 471 -14.64 13.74 -31.90
CA GLU A 471 -15.52 13.54 -30.75
C GLU A 471 -14.96 12.53 -29.74
N VAL A 472 -14.33 11.44 -30.19
CA VAL A 472 -13.70 10.43 -29.31
C VAL A 472 -12.53 11.02 -28.54
N VAL A 473 -11.70 11.87 -29.17
CA VAL A 473 -10.60 12.56 -28.47
C VAL A 473 -11.13 13.59 -27.46
N ILE A 474 -12.20 14.31 -27.81
CA ILE A 474 -12.86 15.25 -26.88
C ILE A 474 -13.54 14.49 -25.73
N GLN A 475 -14.24 13.39 -26.00
CA GLN A 475 -14.86 12.52 -25.01
C GLN A 475 -13.83 11.87 -24.11
N LEU A 476 -12.69 11.42 -24.63
CA LEU A 476 -11.61 10.83 -23.83
C LEU A 476 -10.99 11.87 -22.89
N ARG A 477 -10.78 13.10 -23.36
CA ARG A 477 -10.33 14.22 -22.51
C ARG A 477 -11.37 14.54 -21.44
N ASP A 478 -12.65 14.64 -21.79
CA ASP A 478 -13.73 14.90 -20.84
C ASP A 478 -13.97 13.75 -19.86
N GLN A 479 -13.71 12.51 -20.27
CA GLN A 479 -13.73 11.32 -19.40
C GLN A 479 -12.56 11.36 -18.42
N LEU A 480 -11.36 11.75 -18.84
CA LEU A 480 -10.21 11.91 -17.95
C LEU A 480 -10.41 13.03 -16.93
N VAL A 481 -11.01 14.16 -17.35
CA VAL A 481 -11.39 15.24 -16.42
C VAL A 481 -12.42 14.74 -15.42
N ARG A 482 -13.47 14.03 -15.86
CA ARG A 482 -14.47 13.43 -14.97
C ARG A 482 -13.89 12.38 -14.03
N VAL A 483 -12.93 11.58 -14.47
CA VAL A 483 -12.22 10.60 -13.62
C VAL A 483 -11.40 11.33 -12.56
N ASN A 484 -10.75 12.44 -12.90
CA ASN A 484 -9.98 13.23 -11.94
C ASN A 484 -10.91 13.92 -10.93
N GLU A 485 -12.06 14.45 -11.38
CA GLU A 485 -13.11 14.99 -10.51
C GLU A 485 -13.75 13.92 -9.62
N LEU A 486 -14.01 12.72 -10.15
CA LEU A 486 -14.49 11.56 -9.38
C LEU A 486 -13.46 11.14 -8.36
N THR A 487 -12.17 11.13 -8.70
CA THR A 487 -11.08 10.80 -7.78
C THR A 487 -10.99 11.83 -6.66
N GLY A 488 -11.04 13.12 -6.98
CA GLY A 488 -11.09 14.20 -5.98
C GLY A 488 -12.35 14.14 -5.10
N ASN A 489 -13.52 13.86 -5.68
CA ASN A 489 -14.75 13.66 -4.91
C ASN A 489 -14.68 12.39 -4.03
N LEU A 490 -14.02 11.33 -4.49
CA LEU A 490 -13.87 10.08 -3.76
C LEU A 490 -12.87 10.23 -2.62
N GLU A 491 -11.74 10.93 -2.82
CA GLU A 491 -10.82 11.32 -1.75
C GLU A 491 -11.51 12.20 -0.71
N GLN A 492 -12.25 13.21 -1.14
CA GLN A 492 -13.00 14.09 -0.23
C GLN A 492 -14.09 13.33 0.54
N ARG A 493 -14.80 12.40 -0.12
CA ARG A 493 -15.79 11.53 0.53
C ARG A 493 -15.15 10.51 1.46
N VAL A 494 -13.98 9.97 1.14
CA VAL A 494 -13.25 9.04 2.01
C VAL A 494 -12.74 9.76 3.26
N THR A 495 -12.17 10.95 3.11
CA THR A 495 -11.75 11.79 4.26
C THR A 495 -12.96 12.13 5.13
N ARG A 496 -14.05 12.59 4.53
CA ARG A 496 -15.28 12.91 5.27
C ARG A 496 -15.95 11.68 5.90
N ALA A 497 -15.89 10.51 5.25
CA ALA A 497 -16.38 9.26 5.82
C ALA A 497 -15.50 8.76 6.96
N ARG A 498 -14.18 8.98 6.90
CA ARG A 498 -13.25 8.71 8.01
C ARG A 498 -13.53 9.62 9.21
N GLU A 499 -13.69 10.92 8.98
CA GLU A 499 -14.04 11.87 10.05
C GLU A 499 -15.39 11.52 10.69
N LEU A 500 -16.42 11.25 9.89
CA LEU A 500 -17.73 10.83 10.41
C LEU A 500 -17.68 9.48 11.14
N ALA A 501 -16.88 8.52 10.68
CA ALA A 501 -16.70 7.24 11.36
C ALA A 501 -15.96 7.41 12.70
N GLU A 502 -14.93 8.26 12.74
CA GLU A 502 -14.16 8.54 13.96
C GLU A 502 -15.01 9.30 14.99
N GLU A 503 -15.83 10.27 14.55
CA GLU A 503 -16.80 10.96 15.40
C GLU A 503 -17.91 10.04 15.92
N GLN A 504 -18.47 9.17 15.07
CA GLN A 504 -19.51 8.22 15.48
C GLN A 504 -19.00 7.20 16.49
N VAL A 505 -17.79 6.67 16.29
CA VAL A 505 -17.17 5.71 17.23
C VAL A 505 -16.88 6.39 18.57
N ASN A 506 -16.34 7.62 18.56
CA ASN A 506 -16.04 8.34 19.80
C ASN A 506 -17.32 8.73 20.57
N ASN A 507 -18.38 9.15 19.86
CA ASN A 507 -19.65 9.52 20.49
C ASN A 507 -20.40 8.30 21.05
N ASP A 508 -20.41 7.19 20.32
CA ASP A 508 -20.99 5.92 20.80
C ASP A 508 -20.20 5.35 21.99
N PHE A 509 -18.87 5.43 21.97
CA PHE A 509 -18.03 5.08 23.11
C PHE A 509 -18.36 5.94 24.33
N ALA A 510 -18.40 7.27 24.20
CA ALA A 510 -18.72 8.17 25.31
C ALA A 510 -20.12 7.90 25.89
N ARG A 511 -21.12 7.66 25.02
CA ARG A 511 -22.49 7.34 25.43
C ARG A 511 -22.58 6.00 26.15
N ARG A 512 -21.94 4.95 25.63
CA ARG A 512 -21.89 3.63 26.27
C ARG A 512 -21.19 3.70 27.62
N MET A 513 -20.07 4.40 27.70
CA MET A 513 -19.34 4.62 28.95
C MET A 513 -20.17 5.36 29.99
N ALA A 514 -20.95 6.37 29.58
CA ALA A 514 -21.87 7.08 30.47
C ALA A 514 -22.98 6.17 31.00
N LEU A 515 -23.58 5.33 30.14
CA LEU A 515 -24.63 4.39 30.54
C LEU A 515 -24.13 3.31 31.50
N ILE A 516 -22.94 2.75 31.24
CA ILE A 516 -22.33 1.74 32.12
C ILE A 516 -21.87 2.38 33.44
N ALA A 517 -21.36 3.61 33.42
CA ALA A 517 -21.02 4.33 34.65
C ALA A 517 -22.25 4.61 35.52
N ASP A 518 -23.39 4.95 34.91
CA ASP A 518 -24.65 5.17 35.62
C ASP A 518 -25.21 3.86 36.21
N SER A 519 -25.14 2.75 35.46
CA SER A 519 -25.55 1.44 35.95
C SER A 519 -24.68 0.95 37.11
N LEU A 520 -23.36 1.20 37.05
CA LEU A 520 -22.42 0.89 38.12
C LEU A 520 -22.67 1.74 39.37
N ASN A 521 -22.94 3.03 39.22
CA ASN A 521 -23.27 3.90 40.36
C ASN A 521 -24.58 3.48 41.02
N SER A 522 -25.61 3.11 40.24
CA SER A 522 -26.87 2.55 40.75
C SER A 522 -26.61 1.27 41.55
N ALA A 523 -25.88 0.31 40.98
CA ALA A 523 -25.56 -0.93 41.68
C ALA A 523 -24.70 -0.68 42.93
N ALA A 524 -23.79 0.30 42.92
CA ALA A 524 -23.01 0.69 44.10
C ALA A 524 -23.88 1.29 45.23
N ILE A 525 -24.93 2.05 44.89
CA ILE A 525 -25.91 2.55 45.86
C ILE A 525 -26.65 1.39 46.51
N ASP A 526 -27.15 0.45 45.71
CA ASP A 526 -27.91 -0.69 46.20
C ASP A 526 -27.04 -1.63 47.07
N ILE A 527 -25.79 -1.86 46.66
CA ILE A 527 -24.79 -2.60 47.43
C ILE A 527 -24.50 -1.89 48.77
N THR A 528 -24.36 -0.56 48.76
CA THR A 528 -24.14 0.22 49.99
C THR A 528 -25.32 0.13 50.95
N GLY A 529 -26.56 0.19 50.42
CA GLY A 529 -27.77 0.07 51.20
C GLY A 529 -27.96 -1.31 51.83
N ALA A 530 -27.53 -2.37 51.14
CA ALA A 530 -27.55 -3.72 51.71
C ALA A 530 -26.47 -3.94 52.79
N LEU A 531 -25.32 -3.25 52.69
CA LEU A 531 -24.21 -3.35 53.64
C LEU A 531 -24.38 -2.48 54.90
N SER A 532 -25.28 -1.50 54.89
CA SER A 532 -25.49 -0.58 56.01
C SER A 532 -26.95 -0.16 56.11
N THR A 533 -27.58 -0.42 57.25
CA THR A 533 -28.97 -0.04 57.56
C THR A 533 -29.20 1.47 57.69
N GLU A 534 -28.16 2.29 57.80
CA GLU A 534 -28.24 3.76 57.87
C GLU A 534 -27.55 4.39 56.65
N VAL A 535 -28.30 4.62 55.58
CA VAL A 535 -27.82 5.45 54.48
C VAL A 535 -27.89 6.91 54.94
N ALA A 536 -26.75 7.47 55.36
CA ALA A 536 -26.71 8.84 55.89
C ALA A 536 -27.13 9.86 54.82
N ASP A 537 -28.07 10.75 55.16
CA ASP A 537 -28.57 11.84 54.29
C ASP A 537 -27.45 12.71 53.71
N THR A 538 -26.31 12.78 54.39
CA THR A 538 -25.10 13.49 53.95
C THR A 538 -24.45 12.90 52.70
N ALA A 539 -24.54 11.58 52.47
CA ALA A 539 -24.03 10.94 51.27
C ALA A 539 -24.96 11.18 50.07
N TRP A 540 -26.27 11.24 50.31
CA TRP A 540 -27.26 11.61 49.30
C TRP A 540 -27.12 13.06 48.85
N ASP A 541 -26.88 13.99 49.79
CA ASP A 541 -26.63 15.40 49.49
C ASP A 541 -25.35 15.58 48.64
N ALA A 542 -24.27 14.86 48.96
CA ALA A 542 -23.05 14.86 48.15
C ALA A 542 -23.25 14.27 46.74
N TYR A 543 -24.04 13.20 46.62
CA TYR A 543 -24.38 12.58 45.34
C TYR A 543 -25.19 13.53 44.43
N LEU A 544 -26.20 14.21 44.98
CA LEU A 544 -27.01 15.21 44.26
C LEU A 544 -26.20 16.46 43.89
N LYS A 545 -25.18 16.82 44.67
CA LYS A 545 -24.23 17.91 44.37
C LYS A 545 -23.15 17.52 43.34
N GLY A 546 -23.14 16.28 42.85
CA GLY A 546 -22.31 15.84 41.73
C GLY A 546 -21.19 14.84 42.08
N ASP A 547 -21.01 14.46 43.35
CA ASP A 547 -20.06 13.43 43.74
C ASP A 547 -20.64 12.02 43.53
N ARG A 548 -20.70 11.58 42.26
CA ARG A 548 -21.27 10.28 41.89
C ARG A 548 -20.53 9.07 42.46
N GLY A 549 -19.29 9.24 42.91
CA GLY A 549 -18.45 8.17 43.48
C GLY A 549 -18.61 7.97 45.00
N ILE A 550 -19.44 8.76 45.68
CA ILE A 550 -19.56 8.74 47.15
C ILE A 550 -20.02 7.37 47.68
N PHE A 551 -20.99 6.75 47.02
CA PHE A 551 -21.53 5.44 47.40
C PHE A 551 -20.54 4.32 47.10
N THR A 552 -19.84 4.38 45.97
CA THR A 552 -18.77 3.44 45.63
C THR A 552 -17.65 3.45 46.68
N ARG A 553 -17.16 4.64 47.07
CA ARG A 553 -16.16 4.77 48.15
C ARG A 553 -16.65 4.23 49.49
N ARG A 554 -17.93 4.46 49.79
CA ARG A 554 -18.54 4.00 51.03
C ARG A 554 -18.72 2.49 51.04
N ALA A 555 -19.18 1.89 49.95
CA ALA A 555 -19.26 0.45 49.76
C ALA A 555 -17.90 -0.21 49.97
N VAL A 556 -16.83 0.32 49.36
CA VAL A 556 -15.46 -0.17 49.55
C VAL A 556 -15.08 -0.13 51.03
N ARG A 557 -15.30 0.99 51.73
CA ARG A 557 -14.99 1.11 53.17
C ARG A 557 -15.80 0.16 54.04
N LEU A 558 -17.08 -0.05 53.72
CA LEU A 558 -17.95 -0.98 54.45
C LEU A 558 -17.51 -2.43 54.23
N ILE A 559 -17.07 -2.76 53.01
CA ILE A 559 -16.51 -4.07 52.65
C ILE A 559 -15.15 -4.29 53.32
N ASP A 560 -14.28 -3.28 53.34
CA ASP A 560 -12.98 -3.35 54.02
C ASP A 560 -13.14 -3.50 55.55
N ASN A 561 -14.23 -2.99 56.12
CA ASN A 561 -14.55 -3.10 57.55
C ASN A 561 -15.35 -4.37 57.92
N GLY A 562 -16.07 -4.98 56.97
CA GLY A 562 -16.72 -6.27 57.14
C GLY A 562 -15.74 -7.42 56.89
N THR A 563 -15.92 -8.58 57.52
CA THR A 563 -15.10 -9.73 57.11
C THR A 563 -15.58 -10.19 55.73
N ALA A 564 -14.67 -10.54 54.81
CA ALA A 564 -15.04 -11.06 53.48
C ALA A 564 -16.02 -12.25 53.54
N ARG A 565 -16.08 -12.93 54.70
CA ARG A 565 -17.01 -14.02 55.02
C ARG A 565 -18.45 -13.52 55.21
N ASP A 566 -18.64 -12.35 55.83
CA ASP A 566 -19.97 -11.76 56.05
C ASP A 566 -20.60 -11.31 54.73
N ILE A 567 -19.78 -10.82 53.79
CA ILE A 567 -20.21 -10.46 52.43
C ILE A 567 -20.61 -11.69 51.63
N ALA A 568 -19.83 -12.77 51.76
CA ALA A 568 -20.13 -14.05 51.14
C ALA A 568 -21.43 -14.67 51.68
N GLU A 569 -21.68 -14.57 52.99
CA GLU A 569 -22.92 -15.00 53.62
C GLU A 569 -24.11 -14.14 53.16
N LEU A 570 -23.94 -12.81 53.09
CA LEU A 570 -24.96 -11.90 52.57
C LEU A 570 -25.29 -12.18 51.09
N TYR A 571 -24.28 -12.50 50.28
CA TYR A 571 -24.43 -12.88 48.87
C TYR A 571 -25.19 -14.20 48.68
N GLN A 572 -25.09 -15.14 49.61
CA GLN A 572 -25.87 -16.38 49.56
C GLN A 572 -27.31 -16.20 50.07
N ARG A 573 -27.51 -15.33 51.06
CA ARG A 573 -28.80 -15.18 51.76
C ARG A 573 -29.75 -14.19 51.08
N ASP A 574 -29.21 -13.13 50.48
CA ASP A 574 -29.99 -12.04 49.88
C ASP A 574 -29.86 -12.04 48.35
N GLU A 575 -30.92 -12.46 47.67
CA GLU A 575 -30.99 -12.49 46.20
C GLU A 575 -30.92 -11.09 45.57
N ALA A 576 -31.40 -10.03 46.26
CA ALA A 576 -31.29 -8.67 45.76
C ALA A 576 -29.83 -8.20 45.79
N PHE A 577 -29.14 -8.43 46.91
CA PHE A 577 -27.70 -8.15 47.01
C PHE A 577 -26.89 -8.93 45.97
N LYS A 578 -27.19 -10.22 45.80
CA LYS A 578 -26.57 -11.08 44.78
C LYS A 578 -26.76 -10.55 43.36
N SER A 579 -27.98 -10.14 43.02
CA SER A 579 -28.29 -9.53 41.72
C SER A 579 -27.48 -8.24 41.50
N ASN A 580 -27.44 -7.37 42.50
CA ASN A 580 -26.73 -6.09 42.42
C ASN A 580 -25.21 -6.26 42.29
N VAL A 581 -24.62 -7.21 43.03
CA VAL A 581 -23.19 -7.52 42.92
C VAL A 581 -22.86 -8.17 41.57
N THR A 582 -23.70 -9.09 41.09
CA THR A 582 -23.50 -9.74 39.78
C THR A 582 -23.60 -8.73 38.65
N ARG A 583 -24.58 -7.82 38.72
CA ARG A 583 -24.74 -6.70 37.79
C ARG A 583 -23.53 -5.76 37.83
N TYR A 584 -23.05 -5.40 39.02
CA TYR A 584 -21.87 -4.55 39.18
C TYR A 584 -20.62 -5.17 38.54
N ILE A 585 -20.36 -6.46 38.78
CA ILE A 585 -19.24 -7.19 38.17
C ILE A 585 -19.37 -7.21 36.65
N HIS A 586 -20.53 -7.58 36.14
CA HIS A 586 -20.77 -7.67 34.69
C HIS A 586 -20.62 -6.32 33.99
N ASP A 587 -21.22 -5.26 34.55
CA ASP A 587 -21.17 -3.91 33.98
C ASP A 587 -19.74 -3.35 34.04
N PHE A 588 -18.99 -3.65 35.10
CA PHE A 588 -17.58 -3.22 35.21
C PHE A 588 -16.68 -3.94 34.19
N GLU A 589 -16.89 -5.25 34.00
CA GLU A 589 -16.19 -5.99 32.94
C GLU A 589 -16.58 -5.54 31.53
N ALA A 590 -17.86 -5.16 31.32
CA ALA A 590 -18.31 -4.58 30.06
C ALA A 590 -17.62 -3.23 29.78
N MET A 591 -17.46 -2.40 30.82
CA MET A 591 -16.67 -1.16 30.74
C MET A 591 -15.20 -1.43 30.40
N LEU A 592 -14.57 -2.43 31.03
CA LEU A 592 -13.18 -2.81 30.75
C LEU A 592 -12.99 -3.32 29.33
N ARG A 593 -13.89 -4.18 28.82
CA ARG A 593 -13.87 -4.67 27.44
C ARG A 593 -14.03 -3.53 26.43
N SER A 594 -14.92 -2.57 26.71
CA SER A 594 -15.12 -1.38 25.88
C SER A 594 -13.84 -0.53 25.83
N THR A 595 -13.22 -0.27 26.99
CA THR A 595 -11.99 0.54 27.08
C THR A 595 -10.80 -0.13 26.41
N LEU A 596 -10.63 -1.45 26.55
CA LEU A 596 -9.54 -2.20 25.90
C LEU A 596 -9.65 -2.26 24.36
N SER A 597 -10.84 -1.98 23.81
CA SER A 597 -11.05 -1.93 22.35
C SER A 597 -10.57 -0.63 21.69
N THR A 598 -10.21 0.38 22.49
CA THR A 598 -9.76 1.70 22.02
C THR A 598 -8.24 1.79 21.95
N ARG A 599 -7.70 2.64 21.06
CA ARG A 599 -6.25 2.79 20.77
C ARG A 599 -5.34 2.95 22.00
N ASP A 600 -5.82 3.65 23.04
CA ASP A 600 -5.10 3.90 24.30
C ASP A 600 -5.66 3.07 25.49
N GLY A 601 -6.36 1.98 25.17
CA GLY A 601 -7.17 1.21 26.12
C GLY A 601 -6.40 0.65 27.31
N HIS A 602 -5.13 0.27 27.11
CA HIS A 602 -4.34 -0.34 28.18
C HIS A 602 -4.05 0.65 29.33
N VAL A 603 -3.76 1.92 29.02
CA VAL A 603 -3.46 2.95 30.03
C VAL A 603 -4.73 3.32 30.80
N LEU A 604 -5.85 3.49 30.08
CA LEU A 604 -7.14 3.84 30.68
C LEU A 604 -7.70 2.71 31.55
N SER A 605 -7.55 1.44 31.14
CA SER A 605 -7.96 0.29 31.94
C SER A 605 -7.21 0.18 33.26
N VAL A 606 -5.90 0.48 33.28
CA VAL A 606 -5.09 0.46 34.52
C VAL A 606 -5.55 1.58 35.47
N THR A 607 -5.83 2.78 34.96
CA THR A 607 -6.36 3.88 35.77
C THR A 607 -7.76 3.56 36.33
N MET A 608 -8.62 2.90 35.54
CA MET A 608 -9.96 2.47 35.98
C MET A 608 -9.90 1.39 37.07
N LEU A 609 -8.98 0.42 36.97
CA LEU A 609 -8.80 -0.60 38.00
C LEU A 609 -8.33 0.01 39.33
N GLY A 610 -7.52 1.07 39.29
CA GLY A 610 -7.05 1.81 40.46
C GLY A 610 -8.08 2.79 41.06
N SER A 611 -9.19 3.06 40.36
CA SER A 611 -10.26 3.93 40.83
C SER A 611 -11.09 3.29 41.94
N ASP A 612 -11.90 4.10 42.65
CA ASP A 612 -12.81 3.59 43.68
C ASP A 612 -13.82 2.55 43.13
N MET A 613 -14.21 2.67 41.85
CA MET A 613 -15.06 1.69 41.17
C MET A 613 -14.36 0.34 40.95
N GLY A 614 -13.08 0.39 40.57
CA GLY A 614 -12.24 -0.79 40.41
C GLY A 614 -11.94 -1.49 41.73
N LYS A 615 -11.70 -0.72 42.80
CA LYS A 615 -11.54 -1.26 44.16
C LYS A 615 -12.78 -2.01 44.63
N LEU A 616 -13.98 -1.47 44.39
CA LEU A 616 -15.24 -2.14 44.71
C LEU A 616 -15.39 -3.45 43.92
N TYR A 617 -15.07 -3.43 42.61
CA TYR A 617 -15.08 -4.63 41.78
C TYR A 617 -14.15 -5.72 42.34
N VAL A 618 -12.90 -5.37 42.66
CA VAL A 618 -11.91 -6.32 43.19
C VAL A 618 -12.38 -6.90 44.52
N ALA A 619 -12.91 -6.08 45.42
CA ALA A 619 -13.36 -6.52 46.73
C ALA A 619 -14.57 -7.48 46.63
N LEU A 620 -15.53 -7.18 45.75
CA LEU A 620 -16.70 -8.05 45.49
C LEU A 620 -16.32 -9.35 44.79
N ALA A 621 -15.48 -9.27 43.74
CA ALA A 621 -15.00 -10.43 43.00
C ALA A 621 -14.20 -11.37 43.90
N GLN A 622 -13.35 -10.83 44.78
CA GLN A 622 -12.59 -11.62 45.75
C GLN A 622 -13.48 -12.29 46.80
N ALA A 623 -14.53 -11.61 47.28
CA ALA A 623 -15.50 -12.18 48.20
C ALA A 623 -16.28 -13.35 47.57
N ILE A 624 -16.64 -13.25 46.28
CA ILE A 624 -17.36 -14.31 45.54
C ILE A 624 -16.42 -15.43 45.09
N GLN A 625 -15.18 -15.15 44.68
CA GLN A 625 -14.25 -16.18 44.24
C GLN A 625 -13.86 -17.13 45.38
N ARG A 626 -13.78 -16.61 46.61
CA ARG A 626 -13.59 -17.40 47.83
C ARG A 626 -14.78 -18.31 48.20
N LEU A 627 -15.95 -18.15 47.56
CA LEU A 627 -17.08 -19.08 47.70
C LEU A 627 -16.98 -20.28 46.74
N ARG A 628 -16.17 -20.18 45.68
CA ARG A 628 -15.97 -21.25 44.68
C ARG A 628 -14.83 -22.22 45.03
N THR A 629 -13.96 -21.84 45.96
CA THR A 629 -12.87 -22.65 46.52
C THR A 629 -13.22 -23.07 47.93
#